data_AF-A0A1D7QMP8-F1
#
_entry.id   AF-A0A1D7QMP8-F1
#
_cell.length_a   1.000
_cell.length_b   1.000
_cell.length_c   1.000
_cell.angle_alpha   90.00
_cell.angle_beta   90.00
_cell.angle_gamma   90.00
#
_symmetry.space_group_name_H-M   'P 1'
#
loop_
_entity.id
_entity.type
_entity.pdbx_description
1 polymer ?
#
loop_
_entity_poly.entity_id
_entity_poly.type
_entity_poly.pdbx_seq_one_letter_code
_entity_poly.pdbx_strand_id
1 'polypeptide(L)'
;MTNNPINSISAKEAKKNIDSGIPLRDVFITGILNIGGGSEWDKEIIIENCIIENLFCIGTQFNKHVTMKNTYVKAASFDFCYFIGGLIIDNCVFDEYLDFNAGGHNSKGNFITINGNRFRGFVNFFDCWFNGEISEQQYI
;
A
#
# COMPACT_ATOMS: atom_id res chain seq x y z
N MET A 1 20.21 11.77 -0.49
CA MET A 1 20.86 10.56 0.05
C MET A 1 19.82 9.82 0.87
N THR A 2 19.25 8.74 0.33
CA THR A 2 18.36 7.86 1.10
C THR A 2 19.23 6.94 1.93
N ASN A 3 19.20 7.09 3.26
CA ASN A 3 19.77 6.09 4.15
C ASN A 3 18.97 4.80 3.91
N ASN A 4 19.61 3.79 3.31
CA ASN A 4 18.99 2.47 3.23
C ASN A 4 18.64 2.01 4.66
N PRO A 5 17.46 1.40 4.89
CA PRO A 5 17.11 0.90 6.20
C PRO A 5 18.19 -0.08 6.68
N ILE A 6 18.68 0.14 7.90
CA ILE A 6 19.81 -0.60 8.47
C ILE A 6 19.37 -2.01 8.90
N ASN A 7 18.09 -2.19 9.21
CA ASN A 7 17.51 -3.45 9.70
C ASN A 7 16.66 -4.11 8.62
N SER A 8 16.93 -5.39 8.34
CA SER A 8 16.07 -6.21 7.50
C SER A 8 15.22 -7.15 8.34
N ILE A 9 13.94 -7.29 7.97
CA ILE A 9 13.02 -8.28 8.55
C ILE A 9 12.42 -9.13 7.44
N SER A 10 12.04 -10.36 7.77
CA SER A 10 11.33 -11.22 6.81
C SER A 10 9.88 -10.75 6.62
N ALA A 11 9.28 -11.05 5.46
CA ALA A 11 7.86 -10.82 5.23
C ALA A 11 6.96 -11.49 6.28
N LYS A 12 7.36 -12.65 6.82
CA LYS A 12 6.63 -13.34 7.90
C LYS A 12 6.61 -12.50 9.18
N GLU A 13 7.73 -11.89 9.53
CA GLU A 13 7.84 -11.01 10.68
C GLU A 13 7.08 -9.70 10.47
N ALA A 14 7.22 -9.10 9.29
CA ALA A 14 6.44 -7.92 8.89
C ALA A 14 4.92 -8.18 8.98
N LYS A 15 4.47 -9.33 8.48
CA LYS A 15 3.07 -9.76 8.56
C LYS A 15 2.61 -9.91 10.01
N LYS A 16 3.42 -10.54 10.87
CA LYS A 16 3.11 -10.65 12.31
C LYS A 16 2.94 -9.27 12.97
N ASN A 17 3.77 -8.30 12.61
CA ASN A 17 3.67 -6.93 13.14
C ASN A 17 2.37 -6.27 12.67
N ILE A 18 2.07 -6.30 11.38
CA ILE A 18 0.82 -5.76 10.82
C ILE A 18 -0.41 -6.46 11.44
N ASP A 19 -0.39 -7.78 11.57
CA ASP A 19 -1.44 -8.56 12.25
C ASP A 19 -1.64 -8.13 13.70
N SER A 20 -0.59 -7.64 14.35
CA SER A 20 -0.63 -7.15 15.73
C SER A 20 -0.97 -5.66 15.82
N GLY A 21 -1.21 -4.98 14.70
CA GLY A 21 -1.44 -3.52 14.65
C GLY A 21 -0.17 -2.70 14.87
N ILE A 22 1.00 -3.31 14.73
CA ILE A 22 2.30 -2.65 14.90
C ILE A 22 2.72 -2.06 13.54
N PRO A 23 2.98 -0.74 13.44
CA PRO A 23 3.48 -0.10 12.23
C PRO A 23 4.81 -0.68 11.76
N LEU A 24 5.04 -0.66 10.45
CA LEU A 24 6.33 -0.96 9.85
C LEU A 24 7.07 0.35 9.58
N ARG A 25 8.25 0.52 10.19
CA ARG A 25 9.06 1.74 10.09
C ARG A 25 10.54 1.41 9.94
N ASP A 26 11.23 2.12 9.04
CA ASP A 26 12.68 2.12 8.89
C ASP A 26 13.29 0.70 8.72
N VAL A 27 12.60 -0.16 7.97
CA VAL A 27 13.01 -1.56 7.74
C VAL A 27 13.06 -1.93 6.26
N PHE A 28 13.95 -2.88 5.92
CA PHE A 28 13.98 -3.56 4.64
C PHE A 28 13.27 -4.91 4.74
N ILE A 29 12.12 -5.05 4.08
CA ILE A 29 11.29 -6.25 4.13
C ILE A 29 11.61 -7.15 2.94
N THR A 30 12.14 -8.34 3.26
CA THR A 30 12.52 -9.36 2.26
C THR A 30 11.43 -10.42 2.09
N GLY A 31 11.28 -10.93 0.87
CA GLY A 31 10.28 -11.90 0.48
C GLY A 31 8.94 -11.30 0.04
N ILE A 32 7.87 -12.09 0.18
CA ILE A 32 6.51 -11.72 -0.24
C ILE A 32 5.66 -11.40 0.98
N LEU A 33 5.34 -10.12 1.17
CA LEU A 33 4.41 -9.64 2.18
C LEU A 33 2.99 -9.67 1.61
N ASN A 34 2.26 -10.74 1.92
CA ASN A 34 0.84 -10.85 1.62
C ASN A 34 0.01 -10.25 2.76
N ILE A 35 -0.82 -9.26 2.46
CA ILE A 35 -1.75 -8.66 3.42
C ILE A 35 -3.18 -9.00 2.99
N GLY A 36 -3.91 -9.67 3.90
CA GLY A 36 -5.24 -10.18 3.65
C GLY A 36 -5.23 -11.47 2.80
N GLY A 37 -6.23 -11.61 1.92
CA GLY A 37 -6.47 -12.82 1.14
C GLY A 37 -7.95 -13.09 0.86
N GLY A 38 -8.68 -12.12 0.30
CA GLY A 38 -10.11 -12.27 0.03
C GLY A 38 -11.03 -12.00 1.23
N SER A 39 -10.55 -11.32 2.27
CA SER A 39 -11.29 -11.10 3.52
C SER A 39 -11.35 -9.61 3.91
N GLU A 40 -12.19 -9.31 4.89
CA GLU A 40 -12.17 -8.02 5.57
C GLU A 40 -10.93 -7.86 6.46
N TRP A 41 -10.49 -6.62 6.62
CA TRP A 41 -9.35 -6.22 7.42
C TRP A 41 -9.70 -5.00 8.28
N ASP A 42 -9.71 -5.20 9.60
CA ASP A 42 -10.24 -4.23 10.58
C ASP A 42 -9.17 -3.48 11.37
N LYS A 43 -7.91 -3.52 10.94
CA LYS A 43 -6.80 -2.81 11.60
C LYS A 43 -6.18 -1.79 10.66
N GLU A 44 -5.72 -0.68 11.22
CA GLU A 44 -4.92 0.27 10.45
C GLU A 44 -3.61 -0.38 9.99
N ILE A 45 -3.17 0.00 8.80
CA ILE A 45 -1.89 -0.40 8.25
C ILE A 45 -1.07 0.86 8.05
N ILE A 46 0.12 0.89 8.65
CA ILE A 46 1.03 2.02 8.54
C ILE A 46 2.42 1.48 8.15
N ILE A 47 2.89 1.91 6.98
CA ILE A 47 4.18 1.57 6.40
C ILE A 47 4.90 2.88 6.08
N GLU A 48 6.04 3.16 6.73
CA GLU A 48 6.78 4.40 6.51
C GLU A 48 8.28 4.17 6.43
N ASN A 49 8.95 4.87 5.52
CA ASN A 49 10.42 4.81 5.35
C ASN A 49 10.94 3.38 5.15
N CYS A 50 10.17 2.52 4.46
CA CYS A 50 10.53 1.13 4.24
C CYS A 50 11.11 0.90 2.84
N ILE A 51 11.82 -0.22 2.69
CA ILE A 51 12.06 -0.85 1.39
C ILE A 51 11.33 -2.19 1.41
N ILE A 52 10.57 -2.51 0.36
CA ILE A 52 9.77 -3.75 0.27
C ILE A 52 10.05 -4.44 -1.05
N GLU A 53 10.43 -5.72 -1.01
CA GLU A 53 10.62 -6.50 -2.23
C GLU A 53 9.29 -6.79 -2.93
N ASN A 54 8.31 -7.38 -2.24
CA ASN A 54 7.01 -7.68 -2.84
C ASN A 54 5.89 -7.45 -1.82
N LEU A 55 4.90 -6.62 -2.19
CA LEU A 55 3.71 -6.32 -1.38
C LEU A 55 2.44 -6.68 -2.16
N PHE A 56 1.72 -7.70 -1.72
CA PHE A 56 0.48 -8.11 -2.39
C PHE A 56 -0.70 -8.08 -1.42
N CYS A 57 -1.74 -7.37 -1.84
CA CYS A 57 -3.04 -7.35 -1.22
C CYS A 57 -4.03 -7.72 -2.32
N ILE A 58 -4.68 -8.88 -2.23
CA ILE A 58 -5.61 -9.33 -3.28
C ILE A 58 -6.97 -9.60 -2.66
N GLY A 59 -8.00 -8.96 -3.19
CA GLY A 59 -9.39 -9.17 -2.77
C GLY A 59 -9.69 -8.74 -1.33
N THR A 60 -8.90 -7.83 -0.77
CA THR A 60 -9.00 -7.44 0.65
C THR A 60 -9.83 -6.17 0.80
N GLN A 61 -10.79 -6.17 1.73
CA GLN A 61 -11.54 -4.98 2.14
C GLN A 61 -10.93 -4.37 3.41
N PHE A 62 -10.30 -3.21 3.30
CA PHE A 62 -9.73 -2.47 4.41
C PHE A 62 -10.77 -1.52 5.03
N ASN A 63 -11.32 -1.94 6.17
CA ASN A 63 -12.31 -1.15 6.92
C ASN A 63 -11.65 0.00 7.71
N LYS A 64 -10.33 -0.04 7.87
CA LYS A 64 -9.50 1.01 8.47
C LYS A 64 -8.52 1.59 7.46
N HIS A 65 -7.94 2.73 7.81
CA HIS A 65 -7.07 3.47 6.91
C HIS A 65 -5.78 2.70 6.61
N VAL A 66 -5.35 2.73 5.35
CA VAL A 66 -4.07 2.18 4.89
C VAL A 66 -3.15 3.34 4.53
N THR A 67 -1.98 3.41 5.16
CA THR A 67 -0.99 4.46 4.93
C THR A 67 0.33 3.85 4.50
N MET A 68 0.86 4.33 3.37
CA MET A 68 2.21 4.05 2.91
C MET A 68 2.90 5.36 2.54
N LYS A 69 4.00 5.69 3.21
CA LYS A 69 4.75 6.93 2.97
C LYS A 69 6.25 6.70 2.83
N ASN A 70 6.91 7.50 1.99
CA ASN A 70 8.37 7.50 1.86
C ASN A 70 8.95 6.09 1.63
N THR A 71 8.22 5.23 0.94
CA THR A 71 8.51 3.80 0.86
C THR A 71 8.92 3.43 -0.56
N TYR A 72 9.96 2.63 -0.68
CA TYR A 72 10.36 2.02 -1.95
C TYR A 72 9.77 0.62 -2.04
N VAL A 73 9.04 0.34 -3.12
CA VAL A 73 8.40 -0.94 -3.36
C VAL A 73 8.85 -1.47 -4.70
N LYS A 74 9.48 -2.65 -4.72
CA LYS A 74 9.92 -3.24 -5.99
C LYS A 74 8.72 -3.75 -6.79
N ALA A 75 7.92 -4.65 -6.23
CA ALA A 75 6.69 -5.14 -6.85
C ALA A 75 5.48 -5.00 -5.90
N ALA A 76 4.33 -4.57 -6.43
CA ALA A 76 3.09 -4.51 -5.66
C ALA A 76 1.82 -4.76 -6.49
N SER A 77 0.79 -5.28 -5.82
CA SER A 77 -0.55 -5.44 -6.38
C SER A 77 -1.60 -5.24 -5.29
N PHE A 78 -2.63 -4.47 -5.63
CA PHE A 78 -3.83 -4.17 -4.86
C PHE A 78 -5.09 -4.60 -5.65
N ASP A 79 -4.98 -5.66 -6.44
CA ASP A 79 -6.06 -6.18 -7.28
C ASP A 79 -7.28 -6.57 -6.43
N PHE A 80 -8.47 -6.12 -6.84
CA PHE A 80 -9.72 -6.27 -6.11
C PHE A 80 -9.71 -5.72 -4.66
N CYS A 81 -8.85 -4.75 -4.33
CA CYS A 81 -8.81 -4.16 -2.98
C CYS A 81 -9.78 -2.99 -2.79
N TYR A 82 -10.47 -3.00 -1.65
CA TYR A 82 -11.49 -2.01 -1.28
C TYR A 82 -10.96 -1.23 -0.07
N PHE A 83 -10.64 0.04 -0.25
CA PHE A 83 -10.11 0.92 0.79
C PHE A 83 -11.22 1.72 1.49
N ILE A 84 -12.16 1.00 2.12
CA ILE A 84 -13.35 1.58 2.76
C ILE A 84 -12.97 2.68 3.78
N GLY A 85 -11.92 2.42 4.56
CA GLY A 85 -11.35 3.36 5.54
C GLY A 85 -10.44 4.45 4.95
N GLY A 86 -10.22 4.45 3.64
CA GLY A 86 -9.32 5.36 2.93
C GLY A 86 -7.92 4.78 2.70
N LEU A 87 -7.17 5.44 1.82
CA LEU A 87 -5.83 5.07 1.39
C LEU A 87 -4.97 6.31 1.23
N ILE A 88 -3.77 6.30 1.80
CA ILE A 88 -2.73 7.28 1.51
C ILE A 88 -1.50 6.55 0.97
N ILE A 89 -1.11 6.88 -0.26
CA ILE A 89 0.18 6.52 -0.86
C ILE A 89 0.89 7.83 -1.17
N ASP A 90 1.93 8.16 -0.40
CA ASP A 90 2.59 9.47 -0.46
C ASP A 90 4.11 9.33 -0.56
N ASN A 91 4.71 10.02 -1.53
CA ASN A 91 6.16 10.05 -1.73
C ASN A 91 6.81 8.64 -1.81
N CYS A 92 6.13 7.69 -2.46
CA CYS A 92 6.60 6.33 -2.66
C CYS A 92 7.20 6.13 -4.05
N VAL A 93 8.04 5.10 -4.20
CA VAL A 93 8.60 4.68 -5.49
C VAL A 93 8.18 3.24 -5.77
N PHE A 94 7.60 3.01 -6.94
CA PHE A 94 7.24 1.67 -7.43
C PHE A 94 8.06 1.35 -8.66
N ASP A 95 8.85 0.26 -8.61
CA ASP A 95 9.72 -0.13 -9.74
C ASP A 95 8.95 -0.81 -10.85
N GLU A 96 8.03 -1.68 -10.47
CA GLU A 96 7.31 -2.54 -11.41
C GLU A 96 5.88 -2.04 -11.64
N TYR A 97 5.14 -2.80 -12.45
CA TYR A 97 3.71 -2.62 -12.66
C TYR A 97 2.95 -2.63 -11.33
N LEU A 98 2.00 -1.70 -11.19
CA LEU A 98 1.14 -1.58 -10.00
C LEU A 98 -0.32 -1.75 -10.39
N ASP A 99 -0.99 -2.74 -9.80
CA ASP A 99 -2.39 -3.04 -10.09
C ASP A 99 -3.33 -2.56 -9.00
N PHE A 100 -4.39 -1.84 -9.37
CA PHE A 100 -5.54 -1.50 -8.53
C PHE A 100 -6.86 -2.01 -9.14
N ASN A 101 -6.81 -2.84 -10.18
CA ASN A 101 -7.97 -3.30 -10.94
C ASN A 101 -9.15 -3.73 -10.05
N ALA A 102 -10.36 -3.37 -10.47
CA ALA A 102 -11.62 -3.75 -9.84
C ALA A 102 -11.66 -3.45 -8.33
N GLY A 103 -10.97 -2.37 -7.94
CA GLY A 103 -10.78 -1.94 -6.56
C GLY A 103 -11.03 -0.44 -6.36
N GLY A 104 -10.38 0.14 -5.35
CA GLY A 104 -10.43 1.59 -5.09
C GLY A 104 -11.66 2.07 -4.31
N HIS A 105 -12.57 1.17 -3.92
CA HIS A 105 -13.78 1.55 -3.18
C HIS A 105 -13.45 2.18 -1.82
N ASN A 106 -13.82 3.45 -1.66
CA ASN A 106 -13.78 4.17 -0.39
C ASN A 106 -15.18 4.64 0.02
N SER A 107 -15.42 4.76 1.33
CA SER A 107 -16.64 5.41 1.83
C SER A 107 -16.52 6.93 1.78
N LYS A 108 -17.66 7.62 1.64
CA LYS A 108 -17.72 9.09 1.70
C LYS A 108 -17.08 9.60 3.00
N GLY A 109 -16.21 10.60 2.90
CA GLY A 109 -15.44 11.15 4.03
C GLY A 109 -14.11 10.42 4.29
N ASN A 110 -13.84 9.31 3.60
CA ASN A 110 -12.55 8.61 3.66
C ASN A 110 -11.80 8.80 2.34
N PHE A 111 -10.73 9.57 2.38
CA PHE A 111 -10.00 9.97 1.18
C PHE A 111 -9.12 8.84 0.66
N ILE A 112 -9.03 8.76 -0.67
CA ILE A 112 -7.91 8.12 -1.35
C ILE A 112 -6.98 9.21 -1.87
N THR A 113 -5.73 9.19 -1.42
CA THR A 113 -4.70 10.16 -1.78
C THR A 113 -3.49 9.43 -2.34
N ILE A 114 -3.18 9.72 -3.60
CA ILE A 114 -2.00 9.20 -4.29
C ILE A 114 -1.15 10.40 -4.73
N ASN A 115 -0.15 10.77 -3.92
CA ASN A 115 0.59 12.01 -4.08
C ASN A 115 2.11 11.81 -4.08
N GLY A 116 2.82 12.58 -4.90
CA GLY A 116 4.28 12.63 -4.87
C GLY A 116 4.98 11.31 -5.22
N ASN A 117 4.25 10.35 -5.80
CA ASN A 117 4.76 9.03 -6.09
C ASN A 117 5.51 9.00 -7.42
N ARG A 118 6.52 8.13 -7.51
CA ARG A 118 7.20 7.81 -8.77
C ARG A 118 6.88 6.38 -9.18
N PHE A 119 6.17 6.24 -10.29
CA PHE A 119 5.87 4.95 -10.90
C PHE A 119 6.81 4.72 -12.08
N ARG A 120 7.59 3.64 -12.05
CA ARG A 120 8.49 3.25 -13.16
C ARG A 120 7.84 2.23 -14.09
N GLY A 121 6.81 1.53 -13.62
CA GLY A 121 5.90 0.72 -14.42
C GLY A 121 4.56 1.41 -14.70
N PHE A 122 3.71 0.74 -15.46
CA PHE A 122 2.32 1.17 -15.67
C PHE A 122 1.50 0.99 -14.39
N VAL A 123 0.58 1.91 -14.12
CA VAL A 123 -0.37 1.84 -13.00
C VAL A 123 -1.75 1.56 -13.58
N ASN A 124 -2.34 0.43 -13.19
CA ASN A 124 -3.63 -0.01 -13.69
C ASN A 124 -4.75 0.35 -12.71
N PHE A 125 -5.69 1.18 -13.16
CA PHE A 125 -6.92 1.52 -12.44
C PHE A 125 -8.18 1.00 -13.15
N PHE A 126 -8.05 -0.04 -13.97
CA PHE A 126 -9.17 -0.60 -14.71
C PHE A 126 -10.31 -1.02 -13.74
N ASP A 127 -11.55 -0.65 -14.06
CA ASP A 127 -12.74 -0.94 -13.25
C ASP A 127 -12.67 -0.49 -11.78
N CYS A 128 -11.81 0.48 -11.44
CA CYS A 128 -11.87 1.09 -10.12
C CYS A 128 -13.14 1.92 -9.95
N TRP A 129 -13.80 1.79 -8.79
CA TRP A 129 -14.99 2.58 -8.45
C TRP A 129 -14.79 3.27 -7.10
N PHE A 130 -14.90 4.59 -7.12
CA PHE A 130 -14.75 5.43 -5.93
C PHE A 130 -16.10 6.05 -5.54
N ASN A 131 -16.53 5.85 -4.29
CA ASN A 131 -17.75 6.46 -3.77
C ASN A 131 -17.46 7.70 -2.91
N GLY A 132 -16.20 7.87 -2.47
CA GLY A 132 -15.74 9.01 -1.71
C GLY A 132 -14.75 9.88 -2.50
N GLU A 133 -14.09 10.78 -1.77
CA GLU A 133 -13.17 11.76 -2.31
C GLU A 133 -11.83 11.12 -2.74
N ILE A 134 -11.29 11.58 -3.88
CA ILE A 134 -9.98 11.18 -4.39
C ILE A 134 -9.14 12.42 -4.67
N SER A 135 -7.85 12.35 -4.38
CA SER A 135 -6.86 13.32 -4.84
C SER A 135 -5.63 12.62 -5.41
N GLU A 136 -5.18 13.08 -6.57
CA GLU A 136 -3.96 12.60 -7.21
C GLU A 136 -3.10 13.81 -7.62
N GLN A 137 -1.81 13.78 -7.26
CA GLN A 137 -0.84 14.75 -7.73
C GLN A 137 0.50 14.08 -8.00
N GLN A 138 0.91 14.10 -9.27
CA GLN A 138 2.18 13.54 -9.72
C GLN A 138 3.15 14.69 -10.07
N TYR A 139 4.42 14.55 -9.67
CA TYR A 139 5.49 15.43 -10.13
C TYR A 139 6.24 14.71 -11.26
N ILE A 140 6.25 15.30 -12.45
CA ILE A 140 6.97 14.83 -13.65
C ILE A 140 8.46 15.12 -13.48
#